data_AF-A0A178AC63-F1
#
_entry.id   AF-A0A178AC63-F1
#
_cell.length_a   1.000
_cell.length_b   1.000
_cell.length_c   1.000
_cell.angle_alpha   90.00
_cell.angle_beta   90.00
_cell.angle_gamma   90.00
#
_symmetry.space_group_name_H-M   'P 1'
#
loop_
_entity.id
_entity.type
_entity.pdbx_description
1 polymer ?
#
loop_
_entity_poly.entity_id
_entity_poly.type
_entity_poly.pdbx_seq_one_letter_code
_entity_poly.pdbx_strand_id
1 'polypeptide(L)'
;MPNPIPAFQIQNFLSRHTVQIPIFSLPNESPHDQQCPICHTFYTGPPSSHYVHPDFPLSAHIREYAVQIKNVNGCKHIFGRRCLEKHLKAGLPWSHACPVCRREWLPASNQGRREMLRGVEGALEGLGRLEGMSRDEEVRREVEGVERGLRRVREGLERNRWI
;
A
#
# COMPACT_ATOMS: atom_id res chain seq x y z
N MET A 1 10.18 -13.28 -12.49
CA MET A 1 10.30 -13.20 -11.02
C MET A 1 9.28 -12.18 -10.53
N PRO A 2 8.53 -12.42 -9.44
CA PRO A 2 7.66 -11.41 -8.87
C PRO A 2 8.48 -10.17 -8.51
N ASN A 3 8.02 -8.99 -8.94
CA ASN A 3 8.68 -7.73 -8.60
C ASN A 3 8.55 -7.49 -7.10
N PRO A 4 9.66 -7.41 -6.33
CA PRO A 4 9.58 -7.15 -4.90
C PRO A 4 8.92 -5.80 -4.64
N ILE A 5 8.11 -5.72 -3.58
CA ILE A 5 7.43 -4.48 -3.19
C ILE A 5 8.52 -3.49 -2.73
N PRO A 6 8.62 -2.30 -3.34
CA PRO A 6 9.56 -1.27 -2.91
C PRO A 6 9.43 -0.93 -1.42
N ALA A 7 10.58 -0.75 -0.74
CA ALA A 7 10.62 -0.51 0.70
C ALA A 7 9.76 0.69 1.14
N PHE A 8 9.72 1.77 0.35
CA PHE A 8 8.89 2.94 0.66
C PHE A 8 7.39 2.62 0.64
N GLN A 9 6.93 1.71 -0.22
CA GLN A 9 5.53 1.27 -0.26
C GLN A 9 5.20 0.43 0.96
N ILE A 10 6.10 -0.45 1.37
CA ILE A 10 5.96 -1.24 2.61
C ILE A 10 5.85 -0.29 3.81
N GLN A 11 6.76 0.67 3.95
CA GLN A 11 6.73 1.64 5.05
C GLN A 11 5.47 2.52 5.03
N ASN A 12 5.02 2.97 3.86
CA ASN A 12 3.80 3.74 3.72
C ASN A 12 2.57 2.91 4.13
N PHE A 13 2.47 1.67 3.64
CA PHE A 13 1.41 0.73 4.02
C PHE A 13 1.38 0.53 5.53
N LEU A 14 2.54 0.20 6.09
CA LEU A 14 2.71 -0.09 7.51
C LEU A 14 2.42 1.12 8.40
N SER A 15 2.59 2.36 7.94
CA SER A 15 2.30 3.56 8.72
C SER A 15 0.85 4.05 8.58
N ARG A 16 0.26 3.92 7.38
CA ARG A 16 -1.07 4.48 7.08
C ARG A 16 -2.21 3.47 7.20
N HIS A 17 -1.93 2.20 6.96
CA HIS A 17 -2.93 1.13 6.84
C HIS A 17 -2.86 0.10 7.97
N THR A 18 -2.06 0.38 9.00
CA THR A 18 -2.07 -0.43 10.23
C THR A 18 -2.31 0.45 11.45
N VAL A 19 -2.90 -0.15 12.48
CA VAL A 19 -3.05 0.47 13.79
C VAL A 19 -2.63 -0.54 14.85
N GLN A 20 -1.89 -0.06 15.85
CA GLN A 20 -1.52 -0.90 16.98
C GLN A 20 -2.75 -1.18 17.84
N ILE A 21 -2.92 -2.42 18.25
CA ILE A 21 -4.03 -2.85 19.10
C ILE A 21 -3.48 -3.33 20.44
N PRO A 22 -3.90 -2.73 21.57
CA PRO A 22 -3.55 -3.23 22.88
C PRO A 22 -4.11 -4.64 23.12
N ILE A 23 -3.36 -5.51 23.82
CA ILE A 23 -3.78 -6.92 24.05
C ILE A 23 -5.20 -6.99 24.66
N PHE A 24 -5.50 -6.11 25.62
CA PHE A 24 -6.79 -6.10 26.32
C PHE A 24 -7.99 -5.78 25.42
N SER A 25 -7.75 -5.30 24.19
CA SER A 25 -8.79 -5.00 23.20
C SER A 25 -8.93 -6.07 22.12
N LEU A 26 -8.11 -7.13 22.19
CA LEU A 26 -8.25 -8.28 21.31
C LEU A 26 -9.45 -9.14 21.75
N PRO A 27 -10.10 -9.86 20.80
CA PRO A 27 -11.05 -10.89 21.17
C PRO A 27 -10.39 -11.93 22.08
N ASN A 28 -11.16 -12.50 23.00
CA ASN A 28 -10.70 -13.49 23.97
C ASN A 28 -11.67 -14.67 24.04
N GLU A 29 -12.34 -14.97 22.94
CA GLU A 29 -13.28 -16.09 22.84
C GLU A 29 -12.51 -17.40 22.62
N SER A 30 -11.35 -17.31 21.96
CA SER A 30 -10.45 -18.43 21.67
C SER A 30 -8.98 -18.08 21.97
N PRO A 31 -8.14 -19.05 22.38
CA PRO A 31 -6.70 -18.85 22.49
C PRO A 31 -6.04 -18.37 21.17
N HIS A 32 -6.65 -18.68 20.03
CA HIS A 32 -6.16 -18.25 18.71
C HIS A 32 -6.38 -16.75 18.46
N ASP A 33 -7.33 -16.11 19.15
CA ASP A 33 -7.60 -14.68 18.99
C ASP A 33 -6.44 -13.81 19.52
N GLN A 34 -5.69 -14.35 20.47
CA GLN A 34 -4.51 -13.71 21.06
C GLN A 34 -3.19 -14.16 20.39
N GLN A 35 -3.25 -14.91 19.30
CA GLN A 35 -2.07 -15.39 18.59
C GLN A 35 -1.95 -14.75 17.19
N CYS A 36 -0.71 -14.54 16.76
CA CYS A 36 -0.43 -14.14 15.39
C CYS A 36 -0.79 -15.28 14.43
N PRO A 37 -1.64 -15.09 13.41
CA PRO A 37 -2.01 -16.16 12.48
C PRO A 37 -0.87 -16.56 11.52
N ILE A 38 0.25 -15.82 11.52
CA ILE A 38 1.43 -16.12 10.68
C ILE A 38 2.44 -16.99 11.42
N CYS A 39 2.74 -16.69 12.69
CA CYS A 39 3.78 -17.38 13.47
C CYS A 39 3.24 -18.16 14.68
N HIS A 40 1.95 -18.02 14.99
CA HIS A 40 1.26 -18.64 16.13
C HIS A 40 1.79 -18.24 17.52
N THR A 41 2.67 -17.24 17.60
CA THR A 41 3.12 -16.66 18.87
C THR A 41 2.05 -15.73 19.46
N PHE A 42 1.88 -15.77 20.78
CA PHE A 42 1.00 -14.86 21.50
C PHE A 42 1.43 -13.40 21.35
N TYR A 43 0.46 -12.51 21.20
CA TYR A 43 0.69 -11.07 21.20
C TYR A 43 1.12 -10.56 22.56
N THR A 44 1.84 -9.46 22.55
CA THR A 44 2.22 -8.71 23.74
C THR A 44 1.90 -7.23 23.58
N GLY A 45 2.03 -6.48 24.68
CA GLY A 45 1.77 -5.05 24.66
C GLY A 45 2.74 -4.36 23.70
N PRO A 46 2.30 -3.26 23.05
CA PRO A 46 3.24 -2.44 22.29
C PRO A 46 4.38 -1.98 23.21
N PRO A 47 5.63 -1.97 22.74
CA PRO A 47 6.76 -1.55 23.55
C PRO A 47 6.54 -0.10 24.03
N SER A 48 6.83 0.15 25.31
CA SER A 48 6.68 1.46 25.94
C SER A 48 7.71 2.48 25.45
N SER A 49 8.85 2.02 24.92
CA SER A 49 9.88 2.89 24.33
C SER A 49 10.39 2.32 23.00
N HIS A 50 10.22 3.12 21.96
CA HIS A 50 10.78 3.01 20.61
C HIS A 50 10.40 1.78 19.76
N TYR A 51 10.12 2.05 18.49
CA TYR A 51 9.88 1.05 17.46
C TYR A 51 11.07 0.09 17.33
N VAL A 52 10.86 -1.21 17.55
CA VAL A 52 11.88 -2.24 17.32
C VAL A 52 11.79 -2.70 15.85
N HIS A 53 12.81 -2.38 15.07
CA HIS A 53 12.90 -2.76 13.66
C HIS A 53 12.95 -4.29 13.51
N PRO A 54 12.26 -4.91 12.53
CA PRO A 54 12.17 -6.37 12.43
C PRO A 54 13.51 -7.06 12.16
N ASP A 55 14.44 -6.34 11.53
CA ASP A 55 15.76 -6.85 11.12
C ASP A 55 16.80 -6.77 12.26
N PHE A 56 16.41 -6.28 13.45
CA PHE A 56 17.31 -6.29 14.61
C PHE A 56 17.46 -7.73 15.13
N PRO A 57 18.70 -8.18 15.45
CA PRO A 57 18.97 -9.56 15.84
C PRO A 57 18.12 -9.93 17.06
N LEU A 58 17.41 -11.04 16.90
CA LEU A 58 16.52 -11.66 17.87
C LEU A 58 17.31 -11.95 19.16
N SER A 59 17.21 -11.07 20.17
CA SER A 59 17.17 -11.63 21.52
C SER A 59 15.90 -12.49 21.59
N ALA A 60 15.98 -13.66 22.22
CA ALA A 60 14.90 -14.66 22.31
C ALA A 60 13.60 -14.16 22.99
N HIS A 61 13.50 -12.85 23.28
CA HIS A 61 12.44 -12.21 24.02
C HIS A 61 11.74 -11.07 23.25
N ILE A 62 12.08 -10.84 21.98
CA ILE A 62 11.37 -9.83 21.18
C ILE A 62 9.99 -10.36 20.81
N ARG A 63 9.01 -10.00 21.63
CA ARG A 63 7.60 -10.36 21.49
C ARG A 63 6.94 -9.52 20.40
N GLU A 64 5.93 -10.09 19.74
CA GLU A 64 5.14 -9.43 18.69
C GLU A 64 4.02 -8.61 19.34
N TYR A 65 3.85 -7.35 18.95
CA TYR A 65 2.64 -6.62 19.30
C TYR A 65 1.63 -6.68 18.14
N ALA A 66 0.35 -6.70 18.52
CA ALA A 66 -0.76 -6.80 17.58
C ALA A 66 -0.91 -5.51 16.76
N VAL A 67 -1.03 -5.68 15.45
CA VAL A 67 -1.45 -4.62 14.52
C VAL A 67 -2.65 -5.09 13.72
N GLN A 68 -3.66 -4.23 13.62
CA GLN A 68 -4.83 -4.47 12.79
C GLN A 68 -4.69 -3.71 11.47
N ILE A 69 -5.04 -4.37 10.38
CA ILE A 69 -5.19 -3.72 9.07
C ILE A 69 -6.41 -2.80 9.11
N LYS A 70 -6.25 -1.56 8.66
CA LYS A 70 -7.33 -0.58 8.50
C LYS A 70 -7.28 0.06 7.12
N ASN A 71 -8.42 0.54 6.65
CA ASN A 71 -8.53 1.30 5.39
C ASN A 71 -8.03 0.55 4.15
N VAL A 72 -8.15 -0.79 4.13
CA VAL A 72 -7.71 -1.63 3.01
C VAL A 72 -8.79 -2.65 2.71
N ASN A 73 -9.61 -2.38 1.70
CA ASN A 73 -10.61 -3.32 1.16
C ASN A 73 -11.45 -4.05 2.23
N GLY A 74 -11.80 -3.36 3.32
CA GLY A 74 -12.56 -3.92 4.45
C GLY A 74 -11.84 -5.04 5.23
N CYS A 75 -10.54 -5.26 5.03
CA CYS A 75 -9.74 -6.20 5.82
C CYS A 75 -9.55 -5.64 7.24
N LYS A 76 -9.88 -6.45 8.26
CA LYS A 76 -9.73 -6.12 9.69
C LYS A 76 -8.87 -7.14 10.45
N HIS A 77 -8.12 -7.97 9.73
CA HIS A 77 -7.29 -9.02 10.34
C HIS A 77 -6.14 -8.42 11.15
N ILE A 78 -5.77 -9.14 12.20
CA ILE A 78 -4.75 -8.76 13.16
C ILE A 78 -3.53 -9.65 12.96
N PHE A 79 -2.34 -9.06 12.99
CA PHE A 79 -1.08 -9.73 12.81
C PHE A 79 -0.04 -9.23 13.81
N GLY A 80 1.04 -10.00 13.98
CA GLY A 80 2.25 -9.49 14.62
C GLY A 80 2.92 -8.47 13.69
N ARG A 81 3.34 -7.33 14.23
CA ARG A 81 3.96 -6.26 13.43
C ARG A 81 5.11 -6.77 12.55
N ARG A 82 6.04 -7.55 13.11
CA ARG A 82 7.23 -7.98 12.37
C ARG A 82 6.86 -9.07 11.37
N CYS A 83 5.95 -9.96 11.73
CA CYS A 83 5.40 -10.96 10.81
C CYS A 83 4.75 -10.32 9.59
N LEU A 84 3.95 -9.25 9.78
CA LEU A 84 3.35 -8.50 8.68
C LEU A 84 4.42 -7.86 7.79
N GLU A 85 5.41 -7.19 8.37
CA GLU A 85 6.49 -6.55 7.59
C GLU A 85 7.33 -7.60 6.84
N LYS A 86 7.66 -8.73 7.47
CA LYS A 86 8.38 -9.84 6.85
C LYS A 86 7.58 -10.45 5.69
N HIS A 87 6.27 -10.61 5.84
CA HIS A 87 5.38 -11.07 4.77
C HIS A 87 5.42 -10.16 3.55
N LEU A 88 5.33 -8.83 3.76
CA LEU A 88 5.43 -7.83 2.70
C LEU A 88 6.82 -7.84 2.03
N LYS A 89 7.90 -7.95 2.81
CA LYS A 89 9.29 -7.99 2.32
C LYS A 89 9.66 -9.30 1.59
N ALA A 90 8.92 -10.39 1.81
CA ALA A 90 9.26 -11.70 1.25
C ALA A 90 9.25 -11.75 -0.29
N GLY A 91 8.59 -10.79 -0.95
CA GLY A 91 8.55 -10.70 -2.41
C GLY A 91 7.84 -11.89 -3.07
N LEU A 92 7.03 -12.63 -2.33
CA LEU A 92 6.27 -13.76 -2.85
C LEU A 92 5.07 -13.25 -3.67
N PRO A 93 4.52 -14.06 -4.59
CA PRO A 93 3.35 -13.68 -5.39
C PRO A 93 2.11 -13.31 -4.56
N TRP A 94 2.08 -13.60 -3.26
CA TRP A 94 0.98 -13.26 -2.34
C TRP A 94 1.42 -12.30 -1.22
N SER A 95 2.65 -11.77 -1.26
CA SER A 95 3.15 -10.80 -0.27
C SER A 95 2.36 -9.49 -0.26
N HIS A 96 1.63 -9.19 -1.33
CA HIS A 96 0.80 -8.00 -1.48
C HIS A 96 -0.67 -8.22 -1.05
N ALA A 97 -0.99 -9.38 -0.46
CA ALA A 97 -2.35 -9.73 -0.04
C ALA A 97 -2.38 -10.26 1.39
N CYS A 98 -3.58 -10.24 1.98
CA CYS A 98 -3.84 -10.75 3.30
C CYS A 98 -3.60 -12.26 3.39
N PRO A 99 -2.77 -12.76 4.34
CA PRO A 99 -2.59 -14.19 4.56
C PRO A 99 -3.89 -14.93 4.93
N VAL A 100 -4.83 -14.23 5.59
CA VAL A 100 -6.07 -14.84 6.10
C VAL A 100 -7.19 -14.76 5.07
N CYS A 101 -7.60 -13.55 4.66
CA CYS A 101 -8.74 -13.38 3.75
C CYS A 101 -8.38 -13.20 2.27
N ARG A 102 -7.09 -13.25 1.92
CA ARG A 102 -6.59 -13.11 0.55
C ARG A 102 -6.94 -11.80 -0.17
N ARG A 103 -7.61 -10.84 0.50
CA ARG A 103 -7.84 -9.50 -0.06
C ARG A 103 -6.52 -8.83 -0.34
N GLU A 104 -6.42 -8.23 -1.52
CA GLU A 104 -5.27 -7.46 -1.94
C GLU A 104 -5.09 -6.24 -1.05
N TRP A 105 -3.86 -6.02 -0.59
CA TRP A 105 -3.47 -4.93 0.29
C TRP A 105 -2.76 -3.81 -0.43
N LEU A 106 -1.90 -4.19 -1.35
CA LEU A 106 -1.17 -3.31 -2.22
C LEU A 106 -1.54 -3.77 -3.63
N PRO A 107 -2.12 -2.91 -4.48
CA PRO A 107 -2.31 -3.29 -5.87
C PRO A 107 -0.96 -3.72 -6.41
N ALA A 108 -0.93 -4.84 -7.14
CA ALA A 108 0.26 -5.30 -7.83
C ALA A 108 0.97 -4.11 -8.51
N SER A 109 2.31 -4.14 -8.58
CA SER A 109 3.11 -3.10 -9.23
C SER A 109 2.55 -2.87 -10.64
N ASN A 110 1.70 -1.85 -10.79
CA ASN A 110 0.96 -1.63 -12.02
C ASN A 110 1.92 -0.92 -12.99
N GLN A 111 2.84 -1.69 -13.56
CA GLN A 111 3.72 -1.22 -14.62
C GLN A 111 2.88 -0.58 -15.73
N GLY A 112 1.76 -1.22 -16.12
CA GLY A 112 0.79 -0.63 -17.04
C GLY A 112 0.19 0.70 -16.56
N ARG A 113 -0.02 0.92 -15.26
CA ARG A 113 -0.44 2.23 -14.74
C ARG A 113 0.66 3.28 -14.84
N ARG A 114 1.91 2.92 -14.52
CA ARG A 114 3.05 3.84 -14.65
C ARG A 114 3.27 4.21 -16.11
N GLU A 115 3.12 3.25 -17.02
CA GLU A 115 3.16 3.48 -18.47
C GLU A 115 1.99 4.35 -18.92
N MET A 116 0.76 4.11 -18.45
CA MET A 116 -0.39 4.99 -18.72
C MET A 116 -0.17 6.41 -18.20
N LEU A 117 0.35 6.59 -16.97
CA LEU A 117 0.67 7.90 -16.42
C LEU A 117 1.70 8.63 -17.28
N ARG A 118 2.82 7.97 -17.65
CA ARG A 118 3.81 8.56 -18.55
C ARG A 118 3.22 8.91 -19.92
N GLY A 119 2.35 8.06 -20.46
CA GLY A 119 1.65 8.32 -21.72
C GLY A 119 0.75 9.55 -21.64
N VAL A 120 0.00 9.69 -20.54
CA VAL A 120 -0.85 10.86 -20.28
C VAL A 120 -0.02 12.13 -20.10
N GLU A 121 1.06 12.07 -19.33
CA GLU A 121 1.99 13.21 -19.15
C GLU A 121 2.62 13.64 -20.49
N GLY A 122 3.12 12.68 -21.27
CA GLY A 122 3.69 12.96 -22.59
C GLY A 122 2.67 13.53 -23.58
N ALA A 123 1.42 13.07 -23.53
CA ALA A 123 0.33 13.64 -24.34
C ALA A 123 0.00 15.08 -23.93
N LEU A 124 -0.08 15.37 -22.62
CA LEU A 124 -0.30 16.73 -22.10
C LEU A 124 0.82 17.69 -22.55
N GLU A 125 2.09 17.27 -22.43
CA GLU A 125 3.22 18.07 -22.93
C GLU A 125 3.18 18.28 -24.45
N GLY A 126 2.79 17.26 -25.20
CA GLY A 126 2.61 17.35 -26.65
C GLY A 126 1.53 18.35 -27.04
N LEU A 127 0.37 18.32 -26.37
CA LEU A 127 -0.72 19.25 -26.61
C LEU A 127 -0.33 20.68 -26.27
N GLY A 128 0.37 20.91 -25.15
CA GLY A 128 0.87 22.24 -24.79
C GLY A 128 1.82 22.84 -25.83
N ARG A 129 2.59 22.00 -26.55
CA ARG A 129 3.41 22.46 -27.68
C ARG A 129 2.58 22.85 -28.90
N LEU A 130 1.50 22.13 -29.19
CA LEU A 130 0.61 22.39 -30.34
C LEU A 130 -0.26 23.63 -30.15
N GLU A 131 -0.68 23.91 -28.92
CA GLU A 131 -1.50 25.07 -28.59
C GLU A 131 -0.79 26.40 -28.91
N GLY A 132 0.55 26.43 -28.85
CA GLY A 132 1.36 27.59 -29.28
C GLY A 132 1.55 27.73 -30.79
N MET A 133 1.19 26.72 -31.59
CA MET A 133 1.43 26.68 -33.05
C MET A 133 0.14 26.79 -33.87
N SER A 134 -1.03 26.49 -33.29
CA SER A 134 -2.31 26.58 -34.01
C SER A 134 -2.85 28.01 -34.01
N ARG A 135 -3.20 28.53 -35.20
CA ARG A 135 -3.93 29.80 -35.36
C ARG A 135 -5.45 29.60 -35.49
N ASP A 136 -5.89 28.35 -35.57
CA ASP A 136 -7.30 28.00 -35.71
C ASP A 136 -7.93 27.84 -34.31
N GLU A 137 -8.93 28.69 -34.04
CA GLU A 137 -9.62 28.75 -32.76
C GLU A 137 -10.48 27.52 -32.49
N GLU A 138 -10.98 26.85 -33.53
CA GLU A 138 -11.76 25.61 -33.39
C GLU A 138 -10.84 24.46 -32.95
N VAL A 139 -9.67 24.35 -33.59
CA VAL A 139 -8.63 23.40 -33.20
C VAL A 139 -8.13 23.68 -31.78
N ARG A 140 -8.01 24.96 -31.38
CA ARG A 140 -7.59 25.35 -30.02
C ARG A 140 -8.57 24.85 -28.96
N ARG A 141 -9.88 25.02 -29.20
CA ARG A 141 -10.93 24.55 -28.27
C ARG A 141 -10.96 23.03 -28.12
N GLU A 142 -10.79 22.30 -29.22
CA GLU A 142 -10.70 20.84 -29.19
C GLU A 142 -9.48 20.37 -28.38
N VAL A 143 -8.32 20.98 -28.61
CA VAL A 143 -7.08 20.69 -27.84
C VAL A 143 -7.26 20.95 -26.35
N GLU A 144 -7.84 22.08 -25.95
CA GLU A 144 -8.15 22.38 -24.55
C GLU A 144 -9.12 21.34 -23.94
N GLY A 145 -10.08 20.86 -24.74
CA GLY A 145 -11.02 19.80 -24.36
C GLY A 145 -10.33 18.49 -24.02
N VAL A 146 -9.42 18.04 -24.89
CA VAL A 146 -8.60 16.84 -24.69
C VAL A 146 -7.69 17.00 -23.48
N GLU A 147 -7.06 18.17 -23.31
CA GLU A 147 -6.17 18.43 -22.18
C GLU A 147 -6.91 18.33 -20.83
N ARG A 148 -8.11 18.93 -20.72
CA ARG A 148 -8.97 18.79 -19.54
C ARG A 148 -9.35 17.34 -19.28
N GLY A 149 -9.62 16.57 -20.32
CA GLY A 149 -9.88 15.12 -20.23
C GLY A 149 -8.69 14.36 -19.63
N LEU A 150 -7.49 14.57 -20.18
CA LEU A 150 -6.26 13.92 -19.74
C LEU A 150 -5.85 14.30 -18.32
N ARG A 151 -6.04 15.57 -17.90
CA ARG A 151 -5.80 15.97 -16.51
C ARG A 151 -6.70 15.22 -15.52
N ARG A 152 -7.98 15.02 -15.85
CA ARG A 152 -8.89 14.22 -15.02
C ARG A 152 -8.46 12.76 -14.92
N VAL A 153 -8.00 12.17 -16.02
CA VAL A 153 -7.43 10.81 -16.02
C VAL A 153 -6.18 10.75 -15.14
N ARG A 154 -5.25 11.70 -15.28
CA ARG A 154 -4.05 11.80 -14.43
C ARG A 154 -4.42 11.85 -12.94
N GLU A 155 -5.33 12.73 -12.56
CA GLU A 155 -5.77 12.84 -11.17
C GLU A 155 -6.40 11.56 -10.63
N GLY A 156 -7.19 10.84 -11.43
CA GLY A 156 -7.72 9.53 -11.05
C GLY A 156 -6.62 8.47 -10.88
N LEU A 157 -5.63 8.51 -11.78
CA LEU A 157 -4.41 7.71 -11.74
C LEU A 157 -3.38 8.20 -10.69
N GLU A 158 -3.63 9.28 -9.96
CA GLU A 158 -2.81 9.72 -8.84
C GLU A 158 -3.51 9.49 -7.50
N ARG A 159 -4.83 9.69 -7.42
CA ARG A 159 -5.61 9.40 -6.20
C ARG A 159 -5.51 7.94 -5.77
N ASN A 160 -5.49 7.03 -6.73
CA ASN A 160 -5.34 5.60 -6.44
C ASN A 160 -3.86 5.13 -6.36
N ARG A 161 -2.89 6.05 -6.17
CA ARG A 161 -1.43 5.76 -6.17
C ARG A 161 -0.95 5.23 -4.82
N TRP A 162 -1.71 5.48 -3.77
CA TRP A 162 -1.39 5.16 -2.38
C TRP A 162 -2.45 4.27 -1.69
N ILE A 163 -3.37 3.72 -2.48
CA ILE A 163 -4.27 2.62 -2.09
C ILE A 163 -3.68 1.38 -2.74
#